data_AF-D4ZJ39-F1
#
_entry.id   AF-D4ZJ39-F1
#
_cell.length_a   1.000
_cell.length_b   1.000
_cell.length_c   1.000
_cell.angle_alpha   90.00
_cell.angle_beta   90.00
_cell.angle_gamma   90.00
#
_symmetry.space_group_name_H-M   'P 1'
#
loop_
_entity.id
_entity.type
_entity.pdbx_description
1 polymer ?
#
loop_
_entity_poly.entity_id
_entity_poly.type
_entity_poly.pdbx_seq_one_letter_code
_entity_poly.pdbx_strand_id
1 'polypeptide(L)'
;MIIVKYLFAAVISSVLFFAIFFWLYLSGTNTRYCPLSHILDDLSVCFILDSVDDRVLIQHGELDTNDFYLEIIESGESSKFQFPSSVVNVGRSGYSAQLIANDRAAILINDEIFVLKKYTGSY
;
A
#
# COMPACT_ATOMS: atom_id res chain seq x y z
N MET A 1 0.47 41.67 25.21
CA MET A 1 1.40 41.14 24.17
C MET A 1 1.89 39.72 24.41
N ILE A 2 1.98 39.23 25.65
CA ILE A 2 2.51 37.90 25.96
C ILE A 2 1.58 36.76 25.46
N ILE A 3 0.26 36.89 25.65
CA ILE A 3 -0.75 35.89 25.24
C ILE A 3 -0.76 35.68 23.71
N VAL A 4 -0.63 36.76 22.93
CA VAL A 4 -0.60 36.70 21.46
C VAL A 4 0.62 35.92 20.95
N LYS A 5 1.78 36.05 21.62
CA LYS A 5 3.01 35.30 21.27
C LYS A 5 2.84 33.80 21.52
N TYR A 6 2.21 33.41 22.62
CA TYR A 6 1.94 32.00 22.92
C TYR A 6 0.91 31.39 21.97
N LEU A 7 -0.12 32.15 21.59
CA LEU A 7 -1.11 31.70 20.59
C LEU A 7 -0.44 31.46 19.22
N PHE A 8 0.42 32.37 18.79
CA PHE A 8 1.15 32.25 17.52
C PHE A 8 2.10 31.04 17.54
N ALA A 9 2.81 30.82 18.64
CA ALA A 9 3.68 29.66 18.81
C ALA A 9 2.91 28.32 18.80
N ALA A 10 1.71 28.28 19.40
CA ALA A 10 0.85 27.10 19.43
C ALA A 10 0.29 26.76 18.03
N VAL A 11 -0.09 27.78 17.25
CA VAL A 11 -0.53 27.59 15.86
C VAL A 11 0.61 27.06 15.01
N ILE A 12 1.80 27.68 15.09
CA ILE A 12 2.98 27.24 14.32
C ILE A 12 3.37 25.80 14.69
N SER A 13 3.40 25.46 15.98
CA SER A 13 3.70 24.09 16.43
C SER A 13 2.69 23.08 15.91
N SER A 14 1.40 23.41 15.94
CA SER A 14 0.36 22.54 15.41
C SER A 14 0.54 22.32 13.90
N VAL A 15 0.76 23.38 13.13
CA VAL A 15 0.98 23.29 11.67
C VAL A 15 2.23 22.47 11.35
N LEU A 16 3.34 22.69 12.07
CA LEU A 16 4.55 21.90 11.90
C LEU A 16 4.32 20.42 12.22
N PHE A 17 3.60 20.12 13.30
CA PHE A 17 3.26 18.75 13.67
C PHE A 17 2.45 18.06 12.58
N PHE A 18 1.42 18.73 12.05
CA PHE A 18 0.62 18.21 10.94
C PHE A 18 1.46 18.03 9.66
N ALA A 19 2.32 18.98 9.33
CA ALA A 19 3.19 18.89 8.16
C ALA A 19 4.17 17.72 8.26
N ILE A 20 4.78 17.51 9.43
CA ILE A 20 5.67 16.37 9.68
C ILE A 20 4.91 15.05 9.60
N PHE A 21 3.74 14.96 10.23
CA PHE A 21 2.93 13.75 10.21
C PHE A 21 2.50 13.40 8.78
N PHE A 22 2.05 14.39 8.02
CA PHE A 22 1.68 14.23 6.62
C PHE A 22 2.90 13.79 5.78
N TRP A 23 4.06 14.40 5.99
CA TRP A 23 5.28 14.05 5.25
C TRP A 23 5.76 12.63 5.56
N LEU A 24 5.70 12.20 6.83
CA LEU A 24 6.02 10.83 7.23
C LEU A 24 5.02 9.82 6.65
N TYR A 25 3.73 10.17 6.63
CA TYR A 25 2.69 9.35 6.02
C TYR A 25 2.92 9.16 4.51
N LEU A 26 3.20 10.25 3.79
CA LEU A 26 3.47 10.21 2.35
C LEU A 26 4.79 9.53 2.00
N SER A 27 5.83 9.72 2.82
CA SER A 27 7.15 9.10 2.56
C SER A 27 7.13 7.59 2.75
N GLY A 28 6.26 7.08 3.63
CA GLY A 28 6.07 5.64 3.81
C GLY A 28 5.28 4.97 2.69
N THR A 29 4.51 5.73 1.91
CA THR A 29 3.70 5.21 0.80
C THR A 29 4.33 5.49 -0.56
N ASN A 30 5.19 6.51 -0.69
CA ASN A 30 5.86 6.87 -1.92
C ASN A 30 7.12 6.02 -2.16
N THR A 31 7.00 4.99 -2.98
CA THR A 31 8.10 4.12 -3.40
C THR A 31 8.20 4.06 -4.91
N ARG A 32 9.25 3.44 -5.45
CA ARG A 32 9.37 3.22 -6.90
C ARG A 32 8.23 2.38 -7.49
N TYR A 33 7.52 1.64 -6.64
CA TYR A 33 6.42 0.74 -7.02
C TYR A 33 5.03 1.33 -6.71
N CYS A 34 4.95 2.16 -5.66
CA CYS A 34 3.77 2.93 -5.29
C CYS A 34 4.11 4.43 -5.31
N PRO A 35 4.19 5.07 -6.49
CA PRO A 35 4.48 6.50 -6.54
C PRO A 35 3.30 7.31 -6.00
N LEU A 36 3.59 8.45 -5.39
CA LEU A 36 2.56 9.32 -4.83
C LEU A 36 1.53 9.80 -5.88
N SER A 37 1.94 9.95 -7.14
CA SER A 37 1.04 10.31 -8.24
C SER A 37 -0.12 9.33 -8.40
N HIS A 38 0.12 8.02 -8.24
CA HIS A 38 -0.93 7.00 -8.33
C HIS A 38 -2.02 7.19 -7.27
N ILE A 39 -1.63 7.55 -6.04
CA ILE A 39 -2.58 7.73 -4.93
C ILE A 39 -3.42 8.99 -5.11
N LEU A 40 -2.84 10.06 -5.66
CA LEU A 40 -3.48 11.36 -5.79
C LEU A 40 -4.36 11.48 -7.04
N ASP A 41 -3.95 10.88 -8.17
CA ASP A 41 -4.64 11.03 -9.45
C ASP A 41 -5.81 10.03 -9.60
N ASP A 42 -5.66 8.80 -9.09
CA ASP A 42 -6.61 7.70 -9.34
C ASP A 42 -7.47 7.32 -8.12
N LEU A 43 -7.37 8.08 -7.01
CA LEU A 43 -7.92 7.67 -5.70
C LEU A 43 -7.55 6.22 -5.35
N SER A 44 -6.32 5.82 -5.72
CA SER A 44 -5.89 4.43 -5.63
C SER A 44 -5.19 4.14 -4.31
N VAL A 45 -5.40 2.92 -3.82
CA VAL A 45 -4.66 2.32 -2.73
C VAL A 45 -3.46 1.59 -3.33
N CYS A 46 -2.26 1.87 -2.82
CA CYS A 46 -1.05 1.14 -3.19
C CYS A 46 -0.20 0.89 -1.94
N PHE A 47 -0.03 -0.37 -1.56
CA PHE A 47 0.77 -0.77 -0.40
C PHE A 47 1.68 -1.93 -0.73
N ILE A 48 2.98 -1.77 -0.47
CA ILE A 48 3.91 -2.90 -0.48
C ILE A 48 3.61 -3.76 0.74
N LEU A 49 3.29 -5.03 0.51
CA LEU A 49 2.99 -6.01 1.55
C LEU A 49 4.24 -6.79 1.96
N ASP A 50 5.08 -7.15 0.99
CA ASP A 50 6.31 -7.91 1.22
C ASP A 50 7.34 -7.67 0.10
N SER A 51 8.61 -7.89 0.40
CA SER A 51 9.73 -7.76 -0.55
C SER A 51 10.81 -8.79 -0.22
N VAL A 52 11.06 -9.71 -1.14
CA VAL A 52 12.09 -10.75 -1.01
C VAL A 52 12.92 -10.77 -2.29
N ASP A 53 14.23 -10.59 -2.16
CA ASP A 53 15.16 -10.50 -3.29
C ASP A 53 14.73 -9.44 -4.33
N ASP A 54 14.44 -9.86 -5.56
CA ASP A 54 13.98 -9.01 -6.66
C ASP A 54 12.45 -9.02 -6.84
N ARG A 55 11.73 -9.67 -5.91
CA ARG A 55 10.27 -9.82 -5.92
C ARG A 55 9.62 -8.89 -4.91
N VAL A 56 8.57 -8.20 -5.35
CA VAL A 56 7.79 -7.31 -4.49
C VAL A 56 6.31 -7.64 -4.63
N LEU A 57 5.66 -7.85 -3.49
CA LEU A 57 4.21 -8.06 -3.39
C LEU A 57 3.55 -6.74 -3.02
N ILE A 58 2.56 -6.35 -3.80
CA ILE A 58 1.89 -5.06 -3.66
C ILE A 58 0.38 -5.32 -3.66
N GLN A 59 -0.33 -4.63 -2.77
CA GLN A 59 -1.78 -4.48 -2.86
C GLN A 59 -2.07 -3.21 -3.64
N HIS A 60 -2.91 -3.35 -4.66
CA HIS A 60 -3.56 -2.26 -5.34
C HIS A 60 -5.06 -2.26 -5.02
N GLY A 61 -5.65 -1.07 -5.03
CA GLY A 61 -7.10 -0.91 -5.01
C GLY A 61 -7.50 0.39 -5.66
N GLU A 62 -8.65 0.41 -6.30
CA GLU A 62 -9.28 1.61 -6.81
C GLU A 62 -10.51 1.89 -5.96
N LEU A 63 -10.50 3.01 -5.22
CA LEU A 63 -11.55 3.28 -4.23
C LEU A 63 -12.89 3.59 -4.89
N ASP A 64 -12.88 4.14 -6.12
CA ASP A 64 -14.08 4.50 -6.86
C ASP A 64 -14.85 3.27 -7.36
N THR A 65 -14.14 2.28 -7.88
CA THR A 65 -14.72 1.02 -8.39
C THR A 65 -14.82 -0.07 -7.32
N ASN A 66 -14.20 0.15 -6.16
CA ASN A 66 -14.02 -0.82 -5.09
C ASN A 66 -13.39 -2.13 -5.60
N ASP A 67 -12.51 -2.01 -6.58
CA ASP A 67 -11.77 -3.13 -7.13
C ASP A 67 -10.38 -3.22 -6.51
N PHE A 68 -10.01 -4.42 -6.05
CA PHE A 68 -8.75 -4.67 -5.33
C PHE A 68 -8.05 -5.87 -5.95
N TYR A 69 -6.73 -5.75 -6.13
CA TYR A 69 -5.91 -6.81 -6.66
C TYR A 69 -4.52 -6.84 -6.04
N LEU A 70 -3.86 -7.97 -6.19
CA LEU A 70 -2.47 -8.18 -5.81
C LEU A 70 -1.61 -8.05 -7.05
N GLU A 71 -0.48 -7.38 -6.91
CA GLU A 71 0.54 -7.28 -7.94
C GLU A 71 1.84 -7.88 -7.41
N ILE A 72 2.46 -8.76 -8.19
CA ILE A 72 3.81 -9.24 -7.94
C ILE A 72 4.69 -8.70 -9.05
N ILE A 73 5.72 -7.95 -8.66
CA ILE A 73 6.76 -7.45 -9.56
C ILE A 73 8.01 -8.29 -9.34
N GLU A 74 8.54 -8.92 -10.39
CA GLU A 74 9.74 -9.76 -10.36
C GLU A 74 10.64 -9.41 -11.54
N SER A 75 11.92 -9.09 -11.30
CA SER A 75 12.86 -8.72 -12.36
C SER A 75 12.35 -7.63 -13.33
N GLY A 76 11.43 -6.77 -12.87
CA GLY A 76 10.81 -5.70 -13.68
C GLY A 76 9.56 -6.11 -14.46
N GLU A 77 9.16 -7.37 -14.43
CA GLU A 77 7.88 -7.83 -14.97
C GLU A 77 6.79 -7.76 -13.91
N SER A 78 5.62 -7.23 -14.29
CA SER A 78 4.44 -7.08 -13.41
C SER A 78 3.41 -8.16 -13.74
N SER A 79 2.95 -8.87 -12.71
CA SER A 79 1.88 -9.87 -12.79
C SER A 79 0.78 -9.54 -11.79
N LYS A 80 -0.47 -9.51 -12.27
CA LYS A 80 -1.65 -9.11 -11.49
C LYS A 80 -2.53 -10.30 -11.16
N PHE A 81 -2.99 -10.36 -9.92
CA PHE A 81 -3.72 -11.47 -9.33
C PHE A 81 -4.95 -11.00 -8.56
N GLN A 82 -6.00 -11.81 -8.59
CA GLN A 82 -7.19 -11.58 -7.78
C GLN A 82 -6.86 -11.81 -6.31
N PHE A 83 -7.49 -11.01 -5.45
CA PHE A 83 -7.54 -11.35 -4.02
C PHE A 83 -8.26 -12.69 -3.83
N PRO A 84 -7.76 -13.56 -2.91
CA PRO A 84 -8.50 -14.75 -2.53
C PRO A 84 -9.89 -14.38 -2.00
N SER A 85 -10.93 -15.07 -2.44
CA SER A 85 -12.33 -14.72 -2.12
C SER A 85 -12.68 -14.76 -0.62
N SER A 86 -11.88 -15.47 0.19
CA SER A 86 -12.02 -15.56 1.65
C SER A 86 -11.31 -14.43 2.40
N VAL A 87 -10.52 -13.59 1.71
CA VAL A 87 -9.67 -12.56 2.30
C VAL A 87 -10.33 -11.20 2.14
N VAL A 88 -10.65 -10.57 3.27
CA VAL A 88 -11.40 -9.30 3.29
C VAL A 88 -10.47 -8.08 3.28
N ASN A 89 -9.29 -8.17 3.90
CA ASN A 89 -8.21 -7.19 3.73
C ASN A 89 -6.83 -7.82 4.00
N VAL A 90 -5.76 -7.21 3.50
CA VAL A 90 -4.36 -7.51 3.88
C VAL A 90 -3.63 -6.20 4.18
N GLY A 91 -2.49 -6.25 4.85
CA GLY A 91 -1.64 -5.08 5.13
C GLY A 91 -1.82 -4.46 6.51
N ARG A 92 -1.67 -3.12 6.61
CA ARG A 92 -1.38 -2.38 7.86
C ARG A 92 -2.40 -2.56 9.01
N SER A 93 -3.62 -2.98 8.69
CA SER A 93 -4.71 -3.25 9.63
C SER A 93 -5.38 -4.62 9.36
N GLY A 94 -4.70 -5.49 8.63
CA GLY A 94 -5.27 -6.69 8.04
C GLY A 94 -4.41 -7.92 8.18
N TYR A 95 -4.71 -8.93 7.37
CA TYR A 95 -3.90 -10.14 7.34
C TYR A 95 -2.47 -9.85 6.84
N SER A 96 -1.47 -10.51 7.43
CA SER A 96 -0.09 -10.47 6.93
C SER A 96 -0.03 -11.31 5.67
N ALA A 97 0.44 -10.71 4.57
CA ALA A 97 0.61 -11.39 3.29
C ALA A 97 2.10 -11.40 2.93
N GLN A 98 2.63 -12.56 2.54
CA GLN A 98 4.05 -12.76 2.28
C GLN A 98 4.26 -13.57 1.00
N LEU A 99 5.37 -13.30 0.32
CA LEU A 99 5.81 -14.09 -0.83
C LEU A 99 6.29 -15.46 -0.37
N ILE A 100 5.91 -16.50 -1.11
CA ILE A 100 6.48 -17.84 -0.93
C ILE A 100 7.77 -17.93 -1.76
N ALA A 101 8.85 -18.40 -1.13
CA ALA A 101 10.09 -18.67 -1.83
C ALA A 101 9.86 -19.70 -2.93
N ASN A 102 10.28 -19.38 -4.16
CA ASN A 102 10.19 -20.23 -5.35
C ASN A 102 8.77 -20.54 -5.89
N ASP A 103 7.70 -19.94 -5.34
CA ASP A 103 6.35 -20.02 -5.95
C ASP A 103 5.89 -18.62 -6.38
N ARG A 104 5.69 -18.46 -7.69
CA ARG A 104 5.29 -17.19 -8.32
C ARG A 104 3.77 -16.97 -8.34
N ALA A 105 3.00 -18.03 -8.12
CA ALA A 105 1.54 -17.99 -8.17
C ALA A 105 0.92 -18.32 -6.81
N ALA A 106 1.67 -18.20 -5.72
CA ALA A 106 1.16 -18.39 -4.38
C ALA A 106 1.76 -17.41 -3.38
N ILE A 107 0.96 -17.07 -2.38
CA ILE A 107 1.37 -16.23 -1.25
C ILE A 107 0.90 -16.88 0.05
N LEU A 108 1.58 -16.55 1.15
CA LEU A 108 1.14 -16.87 2.49
C LEU A 108 0.27 -15.73 3.00
N ILE A 109 -0.92 -16.04 3.52
CA ILE A 109 -1.75 -15.10 4.25
C ILE A 109 -2.05 -15.72 5.61
N ASN A 110 -1.56 -15.11 6.70
CA ASN A 110 -1.69 -15.67 8.05
C ASN A 110 -1.30 -17.16 8.14
N ASP A 111 -0.14 -17.52 7.57
CA ASP A 111 0.40 -18.88 7.54
C ASP A 111 -0.36 -19.90 6.67
N GLU A 112 -1.44 -19.49 6.00
CA GLU A 112 -2.14 -20.31 5.00
C GLU A 112 -1.67 -19.99 3.58
N ILE A 113 -1.47 -21.01 2.76
CA ILE A 113 -1.03 -20.86 1.37
C ILE A 113 -2.24 -20.64 0.47
N PHE A 114 -2.23 -19.52 -0.25
CA PHE A 114 -3.24 -19.19 -1.25
C PHE A 114 -2.64 -19.21 -2.65
N VAL A 115 -3.16 -20.09 -3.50
CA VAL A 115 -2.85 -20.07 -4.93
C VAL A 115 -3.61 -18.91 -5.58
N LEU A 116 -2.86 -18.03 -6.20
CA LEU A 116 -3.33 -16.82 -6.84
C LEU A 116 -3.90 -17.12 -8.22
N LYS A 117 -5.05 -16.49 -8.51
CA LYS A 117 -5.67 -16.52 -9.83
C LYS A 117 -5.34 -15.25 -10.57
N LYS A 118 -5.13 -15.35 -11.88
CA LYS A 118 -4.88 -14.18 -12.73
C LYS A 118 -6.04 -13.18 -12.58
N TYR A 119 -5.71 -11.91 -12.43
CA TYR A 119 -6.69 -10.84 -12.38
C TYR A 119 -7.39 -10.65 -13.74
N THR A 120 -8.70 -10.42 -13.71
CA THR A 120 -9.59 -10.37 -14.89
C THR A 120 -10.42 -9.09 -14.99
N GLY A 121 -10.20 -8.11 -14.10
CA GLY A 121 -10.89 -6.84 -14.19
C GLY A 121 -10.37 -5.99 -15.35
N SER A 122 -11.19 -5.03 -15.77
CA SER A 122 -10.95 -4.16 -16.92
C SER A 122 -10.25 -2.87 -16.47
N TYR A 123 -9.20 -2.47 -17.19
CA TYR A 123 -8.69 -1.10 -17.17
C TYR A 123 -9.50 -0.23 -18.14
#